data_AF-A0A537PMU2-F1
#
_entry.id   AF-A0A537PMU2-F1
#
_cell.length_a   1.000
_cell.length_b   1.000
_cell.length_c   1.000
_cell.angle_alpha   90.00
_cell.angle_beta   90.00
_cell.angle_gamma   90.00
#
_symmetry.space_group_name_H-M   'P 1'
#
loop_
_entity.id
_entity.type
_entity.pdbx_description
1 polymer ?
#
loop_
_entity_poly.entity_id
_entity_poly.type
_entity_poly.pdbx_seq_one_letter_code
_entity_poly.pdbx_strand_id
1 'polypeptide(L)' 'MHLRMAIRTHADADEAILRQLKGGEHDLIVMGVSPRPGATLSYGHAAAAILQRSNRSVLLVAS' A
#
# COMPACT_ATOMS: atom_id res chain seq x y z
N MET A 1 0.59 -20.44 -11.95
CA MET A 1 0.63 -19.17 -11.19
C MET A 1 1.51 -19.38 -9.97
N HIS A 2 2.64 -18.68 -9.85
CA HIS A 2 3.51 -18.78 -8.68
C HIS A 2 3.15 -17.69 -7.67
N LEU A 3 2.58 -18.08 -6.54
CA LEU A 3 2.29 -17.17 -5.44
C LEU A 3 3.51 -17.06 -4.53
N ARG A 4 3.97 -15.84 -4.27
CA ARG A 4 5.02 -15.55 -3.27
C ARG A 4 4.41 -14.76 -2.13
N MET A 5 4.43 -15.32 -0.93
CA MET A 5 3.93 -14.66 0.28
C MET A 5 5.10 -14.17 1.13
N ALA A 6 4.92 -13.02 1.77
CA ALA A 6 5.90 -12.41 2.64
C ALA A 6 5.20 -11.76 3.83
N ILE A 7 5.64 -12.10 5.05
CA ILE A 7 5.18 -11.48 6.29
C ILE A 7 6.34 -10.67 6.88
N ARG A 8 6.05 -9.49 7.43
CA ARG A 8 7.02 -8.58 8.06
C ARG A 8 6.47 -8.12 9.40
N THR A 9 7.31 -8.10 10.44
CA THR A 9 6.90 -7.78 11.83
C THR A 9 7.69 -6.64 12.47
N HIS A 10 8.78 -6.18 11.84
CA HIS A 10 9.70 -5.17 12.40
C HIS A 10 9.78 -3.91 11.52
N ALA A 11 8.67 -3.53 10.90
CA ALA A 11 8.57 -2.29 10.14
C ALA A 11 7.11 -1.82 10.12
N ASP A 12 6.92 -0.51 10.03
CA ASP A 12 5.62 0.07 9.73
C ASP A 12 5.11 -0.46 8.39
N ALA A 13 3.80 -0.59 8.25
CA ALA A 13 3.19 -1.25 7.10
C ALA A 13 3.58 -0.59 5.77
N ASP A 14 3.58 0.75 5.71
CA ASP A 14 3.95 1.52 4.52
C ASP A 14 5.43 1.36 4.17
N GLU A 15 6.33 1.40 5.15
CA GLU A 15 7.76 1.13 4.95
C GLU A 15 8.00 -0.29 4.42
N ALA A 16 7.34 -1.29 5.02
CA ALA A 16 7.47 -2.68 4.60
C ALA A 16 7.01 -2.87 3.14
N ILE A 17 5.88 -2.28 2.76
CA ILE A 17 5.35 -2.33 1.39
C ILE A 17 6.31 -1.63 0.42
N LEU A 18 6.75 -0.40 0.72
CA LEU A 18 7.65 0.36 -0.16
C LEU A 18 9.00 -0.33 -0.37
N ARG A 19 9.54 -0.99 0.67
CA ARG A 19 10.77 -1.79 0.55
C ARG A 19 10.56 -3.01 -0.33
N GLN A 20 9.41 -3.69 -0.20
CA GLN A 20 9.06 -4.84 -1.04
C GLN A 20 8.99 -4.43 -2.53
N LEU A 21 8.46 -3.26 -2.84
CA LEU A 21 8.40 -2.73 -4.21
C LEU A 21 9.78 -2.47 -4.81
N LYS A 22 10.75 -2.02 -4.00
CA LYS A 22 12.13 -1.78 -4.47
C LYS A 22 12.88 -3.08 -4.78
N GLY A 23 12.58 -4.15 -4.04
CA GLY A 23 13.28 -5.43 -4.14
C GLY A 23 12.77 -6.37 -5.23
N GLY A 24 11.71 -6.02 -5.97
CA GLY A 24 11.10 -6.89 -6.97
C GLY A 24 10.50 -6.14 -8.15
N GLU A 25 10.09 -6.89 -9.19
CA GLU A 25 9.42 -6.36 -10.38
C GLU A 25 7.91 -6.19 -10.12
N HIS A 26 7.56 -5.36 -9.13
CA HIS A 26 6.17 -5.04 -8.81
C HIS A 26 5.77 -3.71 -9.48
N ASP A 27 4.72 -3.72 -10.28
CA ASP A 27 4.20 -2.55 -11.01
C ASP A 27 2.86 -2.01 -10.48
N LEU A 28 2.16 -2.82 -9.67
CA LEU A 28 0.87 -2.49 -9.07
C LEU A 28 0.80 -2.87 -7.59
N ILE A 29 0.29 -1.94 -6.78
CA ILE A 29 -0.16 -2.17 -5.41
C ILE A 29 -1.68 -2.24 -5.40
N VAL A 30 -2.25 -3.30 -4.82
CA VAL A 30 -3.69 -3.39 -4.54
C VAL A 30 -3.88 -3.37 -3.03
N MET A 31 -4.69 -2.44 -2.54
CA MET A 31 -4.91 -2.26 -1.10
C MET A 31 -6.39 -2.07 -0.79
N GLY A 32 -6.90 -2.90 0.11
CA GLY A 32 -8.21 -2.68 0.73
C GLY A 32 -8.15 -1.45 1.64
N VAL A 33 -9.10 -0.55 1.50
CA VAL A 33 -9.19 0.67 2.30
C VAL A 33 -10.61 0.91 2.79
N SER A 34 -10.72 1.52 3.97
CA SER A 34 -12.00 2.03 4.48
C SER A 34 -12.03 3.55 4.33
N PRO A 35 -12.98 4.11 3.57
CA PRO A 35 -13.16 5.55 3.46
C PRO A 35 -13.44 6.17 4.83
N ARG A 36 -12.69 7.21 5.20
CA ARG A 36 -12.95 8.04 6.37
C ARG A 36 -13.51 9.39 5.90
N PRO A 37 -14.82 9.65 6.08
CA PRO A 37 -15.44 10.89 5.67
C PRO A 37 -14.96 12.07 6.53
N GLY A 38 -14.99 13.26 5.96
CA GLY A 38 -14.54 14.50 6.58
C GLY A 38 -14.47 15.62 5.53
N ALA A 39 -13.92 16.78 5.89
CA ALA A 39 -13.69 17.87 4.93
C ALA A 39 -12.79 17.45 3.75
N THR A 40 -11.94 16.45 3.96
CA THR A 40 -11.17 15.78 2.91
C THR A 40 -11.24 14.28 3.13
N LEU A 41 -11.47 13.53 2.04
CA LEU A 41 -11.51 12.08 2.06
C LEU A 41 -10.14 11.51 2.45
N SER A 42 -10.11 10.63 3.45
CA SER A 42 -8.89 9.95 3.87
C SER A 42 -9.07 8.43 3.93
N TYR A 43 -7.98 7.69 3.74
CA TYR A 43 -7.97 6.23 3.77
C TYR A 43 -7.08 5.65 4.88
N GLY A 44 -6.51 6.51 5.73
CA GLY A 44 -5.58 6.13 6.81
C GLY A 44 -4.11 6.35 6.46
N HIS A 45 -3.26 6.22 7.48
CA HIS A 45 -1.83 6.59 7.40
C HIS A 45 -1.09 5.81 6.30
N ALA A 46 -1.20 4.48 6.30
CA ALA A 46 -0.48 3.66 5.32
C ALA A 46 -0.90 3.99 3.88
N ALA A 47 -2.20 4.16 3.62
CA ALA A 47 -2.70 4.50 2.29
C ALA A 47 -2.20 5.87 1.81
N ALA A 48 -2.20 6.88 2.69
CA ALA A 48 -1.66 8.19 2.38
C ALA A 48 -0.16 8.12 2.07
N ALA A 49 0.62 7.42 2.91
CA ALA A 49 2.07 7.27 2.72
C ALA A 49 2.40 6.57 1.40
N ILE A 50 1.68 5.50 1.05
CA ILE A 50 1.86 4.79 -0.23
C ILE A 50 1.53 5.70 -1.42
N LEU A 51 0.39 6.40 -1.40
CA LEU A 51 0.01 7.31 -2.49
C LEU A 51 1.01 8.45 -2.68
N GLN A 52 1.61 8.96 -1.60
CA GLN A 52 2.59 10.03 -1.66
C GLN A 52 3.98 9.58 -2.14
N ARG A 53 4.38 8.34 -1.81
CA ARG A 53 5.78 7.90 -1.93
C ARG A 53 6.01 6.84 -3.02
N SER A 54 4.95 6.16 -3.45
CA SER A 54 5.05 5.11 -4.47
C SER A 54 5.37 5.72 -5.84
N ASN A 55 6.29 5.09 -6.57
CA ASN A 55 6.51 5.33 -8.00
C ASN A 55 5.81 4.31 -8.90
N ARG A 56 4.95 3.47 -8.32
CA ARG A 56 4.17 2.41 -8.98
C ARG A 56 2.69 2.72 -8.93
N SER A 57 1.93 2.10 -9.81
CA SER A 57 0.47 2.22 -9.84
C SER A 57 -0.14 1.73 -8.52
N VAL A 58 -1.17 2.43 -8.04
CA VAL A 58 -1.88 2.11 -6.79
C VAL A 58 -3.37 2.00 -7.08
N LEU A 59 -3.94 0.82 -6.80
CA LEU A 59 -5.37 0.57 -6.85
C LEU A 59 -5.91 0.45 -5.41
N LEU A 60 -6.74 1.41 -5.03
CA LEU A 60 -7.47 1.38 -3.77
C LEU A 60 -8.81 0.69 -3.99
N VAL A 61 -9.08 -0.35 -3.21
CA VAL A 61 -10.35 -1.07 -3.22
C VAL A 61 -11.12 -0.69 -1.97
N ALA A 62 -12.18 0.09 -2.13
CA ALA A 62 -13.09 0.44 -1.05
C ALA A 62 -14.19 -0.62 -0.93
N SER A 63 -14.56 -0.95 0.31
CA SER A 63 -15.65 -1.86 0.68
C SER A 63 -16.55 -1.23 1.72
#